data_AF-A0A529ZKX0-F1
#
_entry.id   AF-A0A529ZKX0-F1
#
_cell.length_a   1.000
_cell.length_b   1.000
_cell.length_c   1.000
_cell.angle_alpha   90.00
_cell.angle_beta   90.00
_cell.angle_gamma   90.00
#
_symmetry.space_group_name_H-M   'P 1'
#
loop_
_entity.id
_entity.type
_entity.pdbx_description
1 polymer ?
#
loop_
_entity_poly.entity_id
_entity_poly.type
_entity_poly.pdbx_seq_one_letter_code
_entity_poly.pdbx_strand_id
1 'polypeptide(L)'
;ELAGEPLDHVSSIFWCRAGAHTNDTIQVMEREVSPKMSRHFSAISMNEKLFARIDDLYQRRDSLKLDAETLRVLEKTWKGFVRSGAKLDAEGKKRLAAINEELSSLGTKFGQNVLADERDWALFLDEADLAGLPDFLKSAMAEAAEMRGQKGRYAVTLSRSIYEPFSTFSERRDLREIAFKAFTMRGQNGGASDNTDVLRD
;
A
#
# COMPACT_ATOMS: atom_id res chain seq x y z
N GLU A 1 25.02 -5.61 -8.19
CA GLU A 1 24.43 -6.80 -7.54
C GLU A 1 24.58 -8.00 -8.44
N LEU A 2 24.63 -9.22 -7.88
CA LEU A 2 24.78 -10.47 -8.65
C LEU A 2 23.62 -11.47 -8.41
N ALA A 3 22.65 -11.09 -7.59
CA ALA A 3 21.46 -11.89 -7.26
C ALA A 3 20.25 -10.96 -7.22
N GLY A 4 19.05 -11.50 -7.40
CA GLY A 4 17.81 -10.73 -7.27
C GLY A 4 17.28 -10.11 -8.56
N GLU A 5 18.13 -9.82 -9.55
CA GLU A 5 17.75 -9.06 -10.76
C GLU A 5 16.44 -9.52 -11.45
N PRO A 6 16.20 -10.83 -11.71
CA PRO A 6 14.94 -11.25 -12.31
C PRO A 6 13.71 -10.97 -11.41
N LEU A 7 13.87 -11.14 -10.10
CA LEU A 7 12.81 -10.89 -9.13
C LEU A 7 12.55 -9.38 -8.99
N ASP A 8 13.60 -8.56 -8.98
CA ASP A 8 13.47 -7.10 -8.88
C ASP A 8 12.78 -6.52 -10.11
N HIS A 9 13.14 -7.02 -11.30
CA HIS A 9 12.52 -6.58 -12.55
C HIS A 9 11.01 -6.89 -12.57
N VAL A 10 10.61 -8.13 -12.29
CA VAL A 10 9.18 -8.49 -12.27
C VAL A 10 8.43 -7.81 -11.14
N SER A 11 9.04 -7.68 -9.96
CA SER A 11 8.43 -7.01 -8.80
C SER A 11 8.18 -5.53 -9.08
N SER A 12 9.12 -4.84 -9.72
CA SER A 12 8.98 -3.43 -10.08
C SER A 12 7.77 -3.20 -10.98
N ILE A 13 7.56 -4.07 -11.97
CA ILE A 13 6.41 -3.99 -12.88
C ILE A 13 5.11 -4.33 -12.13
N PHE A 14 5.11 -5.42 -11.37
CA PHE A 14 3.94 -5.91 -10.67
C PHE A 14 3.42 -4.89 -9.65
N TRP A 15 4.29 -4.41 -8.74
CA TRP A 15 3.90 -3.46 -7.70
C TRP A 15 3.55 -2.09 -8.25
N CYS A 16 4.16 -1.66 -9.35
CA CYS A 16 3.75 -0.45 -10.08
C CYS A 16 2.31 -0.58 -10.60
N ARG A 17 1.99 -1.71 -11.24
CA ARG A 17 0.63 -1.98 -11.73
C ARG A 17 -0.38 -2.13 -10.60
N ALA A 18 -0.04 -2.86 -9.54
CA ALA A 18 -0.89 -3.00 -8.36
C ALA A 18 -1.22 -1.66 -7.69
N GLY A 19 -0.24 -0.75 -7.60
CA GLY A 19 -0.46 0.56 -6.98
C GLY A 19 -1.19 1.57 -7.86
N ALA A 20 -1.04 1.51 -9.19
CA ALA A 20 -1.51 2.57 -10.10
C ALA A 20 -2.66 2.16 -11.04
N HIS A 21 -2.77 0.87 -11.38
CA HIS A 21 -3.72 0.37 -12.38
C HIS A 21 -4.05 -1.11 -12.14
N THR A 22 -4.57 -1.40 -10.96
CA THR A 22 -4.92 -2.75 -10.53
C THR A 22 -6.23 -3.25 -11.15
N ASN A 23 -6.50 -4.54 -10.97
CA ASN A 23 -7.74 -5.22 -11.34
C ASN A 23 -7.89 -6.48 -10.47
N ASP A 24 -8.99 -7.20 -10.62
CA ASP A 24 -9.27 -8.39 -9.79
C ASP A 24 -8.17 -9.46 -9.90
N THR A 25 -7.60 -9.65 -11.09
CA THR A 25 -6.49 -10.61 -11.29
C THR A 25 -5.25 -10.17 -10.52
N ILE A 26 -4.87 -8.90 -10.59
CA ILE A 26 -3.72 -8.36 -9.84
C ILE A 26 -3.96 -8.46 -8.34
N GLN A 27 -5.16 -8.11 -7.86
CA GLN A 27 -5.50 -8.20 -6.43
C GLN A 27 -5.46 -9.65 -5.89
N VAL A 28 -5.89 -10.64 -6.69
CA VAL A 28 -5.69 -12.06 -6.34
C VAL A 28 -4.20 -12.38 -6.25
N MET A 29 -3.40 -11.96 -7.24
CA MET A 29 -1.95 -12.19 -7.23
C MET A 29 -1.26 -11.53 -6.03
N GLU A 30 -1.66 -10.32 -5.62
CA GLU A 30 -1.10 -9.66 -4.44
C GLU A 30 -1.28 -10.50 -3.18
N ARG A 31 -2.50 -11.04 -2.96
CA ARG A 31 -2.79 -11.91 -1.81
C ARG A 31 -1.95 -13.19 -1.81
N GLU A 32 -1.62 -13.72 -2.99
CA GLU A 32 -0.78 -14.92 -3.10
C GLU A 32 0.72 -14.63 -2.96
N VAL A 33 1.18 -13.50 -3.52
CA VAL A 33 2.61 -13.17 -3.66
C VAL A 33 3.15 -12.46 -2.42
N SER A 34 2.38 -11.56 -1.77
CA SER A 34 2.81 -10.84 -0.56
C SER A 34 3.39 -11.76 0.54
N PRO A 35 2.69 -12.82 0.99
CA PRO A 35 3.24 -13.71 2.02
C PRO A 35 4.44 -14.53 1.51
N LYS A 36 4.47 -14.92 0.23
CA LYS A 36 5.62 -15.63 -0.37
C LYS A 36 6.87 -14.74 -0.37
N MET A 37 6.72 -13.46 -0.72
CA MET A 37 7.79 -12.47 -0.68
C MET A 37 8.29 -12.23 0.75
N SER A 38 7.38 -12.10 1.71
CA SER A 38 7.72 -11.94 3.13
C SER A 38 8.56 -13.12 3.66
N ARG A 39 8.15 -14.37 3.33
CA ARG A 39 8.94 -15.56 3.66
C ARG A 39 10.30 -15.58 2.97
N HIS A 40 10.37 -15.20 1.69
CA HIS A 40 11.61 -15.16 0.93
C HIS A 40 12.64 -14.21 1.56
N PHE A 41 12.26 -12.97 1.86
CA PHE A 41 13.16 -11.99 2.47
C PHE A 41 13.49 -12.30 3.94
N SER A 42 12.55 -12.90 4.68
CA SER A 42 12.84 -13.40 6.04
C SER A 42 13.90 -14.50 6.01
N ALA A 43 13.82 -15.44 5.06
CA ALA A 43 14.82 -16.51 4.91
C ALA A 43 16.22 -15.97 4.58
N ILE A 44 16.32 -14.90 3.79
CA ILE A 44 17.61 -14.24 3.47
C ILE A 44 18.15 -13.51 4.70
N SER A 45 17.35 -12.62 5.28
CA SER A 45 17.79 -11.74 6.37
C SER A 45 18.09 -12.47 7.67
N MET A 46 17.45 -13.62 7.92
CA MET A 46 17.69 -14.45 9.10
C MET A 46 18.68 -15.61 8.86
N ASN A 47 19.28 -15.69 7.67
CA ASN A 47 20.26 -16.73 7.34
C ASN A 47 21.55 -16.55 8.15
N GLU A 48 21.85 -17.53 9.01
CA GLU A 48 22.98 -17.46 9.95
C GLU A 48 24.33 -17.40 9.27
N LYS A 49 24.54 -18.22 8.24
CA LYS A 49 25.82 -18.27 7.52
C LYS A 49 26.08 -16.97 6.76
N LEU A 50 25.04 -16.39 6.18
CA LEU A 50 25.12 -15.10 5.50
C LEU A 50 25.40 -13.98 6.50
N PHE A 51 24.63 -13.90 7.59
CA PHE A 51 24.80 -12.86 8.59
C PHE A 51 26.17 -12.94 9.26
N ALA A 52 26.69 -14.13 9.56
CA ALA A 52 28.01 -14.29 10.15
C ALA A 52 29.13 -13.66 9.29
N ARG A 53 29.02 -13.72 7.96
CA ARG A 53 29.98 -13.07 7.05
C ARG A 53 29.86 -11.55 7.09
N ILE A 54 28.63 -11.04 7.16
CA ILE A 54 28.38 -9.58 7.24
C ILE A 54 28.82 -9.04 8.61
N ASP A 55 28.55 -9.77 9.68
CA ASP A 55 28.94 -9.41 11.04
C ASP A 55 30.46 -9.39 11.19
N ASP A 56 31.19 -10.38 10.65
CA ASP A 56 32.66 -10.37 10.65
C ASP A 56 33.25 -9.11 9.97
N LEU A 57 32.73 -8.75 8.79
CA LEU A 57 33.14 -7.50 8.11
C LEU A 57 32.82 -6.27 8.97
N TYR A 58 31.64 -6.22 9.57
CA TYR A 58 31.21 -5.11 10.41
C TYR A 58 32.07 -4.97 11.68
N GLN A 59 32.42 -6.08 12.35
CA GLN A 59 33.26 -6.05 13.55
C GLN A 59 34.67 -5.54 13.23
N ARG A 60 35.22 -5.89 12.06
CA ARG A 60 36.58 -5.52 11.65
C ARG A 60 36.63 -4.28 10.77
N ARG A 61 35.51 -3.57 10.58
CA ARG A 61 35.37 -2.47 9.60
C ARG A 61 36.45 -1.38 9.71
N ASP A 62 36.91 -1.07 10.92
CA ASP A 62 37.92 -0.03 11.18
C ASP A 62 39.32 -0.45 10.65
N SER A 63 39.56 -1.75 10.48
CA SER A 63 40.81 -2.31 9.92
C SER A 63 40.79 -2.50 8.40
N LEU A 64 39.61 -2.45 7.77
CA LEU A 64 39.41 -2.75 6.36
C LEU A 64 39.79 -1.58 5.43
N LYS A 65 40.11 -0.39 5.99
CA LYS A 65 40.48 0.82 5.25
C LYS A 65 39.46 1.17 4.14
N LEU A 66 38.18 1.03 4.45
CA LEU A 66 37.08 1.34 3.54
C LEU A 66 36.97 2.86 3.33
N ASP A 67 36.58 3.27 2.13
CA ASP A 67 36.10 4.64 1.92
C ASP A 67 34.77 4.88 2.66
N ALA A 68 34.36 6.14 2.75
CA ALA A 68 33.18 6.54 3.51
C ALA A 68 31.87 5.95 2.98
N GLU A 69 31.73 5.78 1.65
CA GLU A 69 30.53 5.22 1.04
C GLU A 69 30.44 3.72 1.30
N THR A 70 31.53 3.00 1.08
CA THR A 70 31.61 1.55 1.32
C THR A 70 31.39 1.22 2.80
N LEU A 71 31.98 2.00 3.72
CA LEU A 71 31.70 1.88 5.16
C LEU A 71 30.21 2.07 5.45
N ARG A 72 29.59 3.09 4.84
CA ARG A 72 28.17 3.39 5.04
C ARG A 72 27.26 2.27 4.53
N VAL A 73 27.59 1.66 3.39
CA VAL A 73 26.87 0.50 2.87
C VAL A 73 26.95 -0.66 3.85
N LEU A 74 28.16 -1.00 4.34
CA LEU A 74 28.35 -2.06 5.33
C LEU A 74 27.53 -1.82 6.60
N GLU A 75 27.55 -0.61 7.15
CA GLU A 75 26.78 -0.25 8.33
C GLU A 75 25.27 -0.38 8.12
N LYS A 76 24.76 0.12 6.98
CA LYS A 76 23.33 0.04 6.66
C LYS A 76 22.89 -1.40 6.45
N THR A 77 23.66 -2.19 5.72
CA THR A 77 23.38 -3.61 5.49
C THR A 77 23.36 -4.37 6.81
N TRP A 78 24.39 -4.22 7.66
CA TRP A 78 24.44 -4.89 8.96
C TRP A 78 23.25 -4.50 9.85
N LYS A 79 22.94 -3.19 9.94
CA LYS A 79 21.77 -2.70 10.70
C LYS A 79 20.46 -3.26 10.14
N GLY A 80 20.34 -3.39 8.82
CA GLY A 80 19.21 -4.02 8.15
C GLY A 80 19.00 -5.46 8.62
N PHE A 81 20.03 -6.30 8.55
CA PHE A 81 19.98 -7.69 9.04
C PHE A 81 19.60 -7.78 10.52
N VAL A 82 20.20 -6.95 11.38
CA VAL A 82 19.87 -6.94 12.81
C VAL A 82 18.41 -6.56 13.06
N ARG A 83 17.90 -5.52 12.38
CA ARG A 83 16.48 -5.09 12.48
C ARG A 83 15.52 -6.14 11.94
N SER A 84 15.94 -6.93 10.96
CA SER A 84 15.19 -8.07 10.42
C SER A 84 15.32 -9.34 11.26
N GLY A 85 15.99 -9.29 12.42
CA GLY A 85 16.04 -10.40 13.37
C GLY A 85 17.19 -11.39 13.18
N ALA A 86 18.25 -11.03 12.44
CA ALA A 86 19.40 -11.92 12.23
C ALA A 86 20.08 -12.40 13.53
N LYS A 87 20.01 -11.59 14.59
CA LYS A 87 20.57 -11.86 15.94
C LYS A 87 19.62 -12.58 16.89
N LEU A 88 18.40 -12.91 16.46
CA LEU A 88 17.48 -13.71 17.27
C LEU A 88 17.95 -15.17 17.35
N ASP A 89 17.48 -15.89 18.35
CA ASP A 89 17.59 -17.35 18.40
C ASP A 89 16.61 -18.02 17.41
N ALA A 90 16.63 -19.35 17.34
CA ALA A 90 15.80 -20.10 16.40
C ALA A 90 14.30 -19.86 16.60
N GLU A 91 13.85 -19.82 17.86
CA GLU A 91 12.45 -19.55 18.22
C GLU A 91 12.05 -18.11 17.86
N GLY A 92 12.89 -17.13 18.19
CA GLY A 92 12.67 -15.73 17.84
C GLY A 92 12.61 -15.48 16.33
N LYS A 93 13.51 -16.11 15.55
CA LYS A 93 13.46 -16.05 14.09
C LYS A 93 12.17 -16.63 13.53
N LYS A 94 11.76 -17.81 14.01
CA LYS A 94 10.51 -18.46 13.60
C LYS A 94 9.30 -17.58 13.91
N ARG A 95 9.25 -16.99 15.10
CA ARG A 95 8.15 -16.10 15.51
C ARG A 95 8.12 -14.83 14.67
N LEU A 96 9.26 -14.17 14.45
CA LEU A 96 9.32 -12.95 13.65
C LEU A 96 8.96 -13.21 12.18
N ALA A 97 9.40 -14.34 11.60
CA ALA A 97 9.02 -14.71 10.24
C ALA A 97 7.50 -14.92 10.10
N ALA A 98 6.86 -15.57 11.08
CA ALA A 98 5.40 -15.73 11.10
C ALA A 98 4.67 -14.38 11.20
N ILE A 99 5.14 -13.48 12.08
CA ILE A 99 4.59 -12.13 12.22
C ILE A 99 4.72 -11.35 10.90
N ASN A 100 5.90 -11.38 10.26
CA ASN A 100 6.12 -10.67 9.00
C ASN A 100 5.22 -11.20 7.88
N GLU A 101 4.96 -12.51 7.85
CA GLU A 101 4.04 -13.12 6.87
C GLU A 101 2.59 -12.66 7.11
N GLU A 102 2.14 -12.70 8.36
CA GLU A 102 0.81 -12.24 8.77
C GLU A 102 0.61 -10.75 8.44
N LEU A 103 1.55 -9.89 8.85
CA LEU A 103 1.51 -8.45 8.55
C LEU A 103 1.48 -8.17 7.04
N SER A 104 2.20 -8.94 6.21
CA SER A 104 2.16 -8.76 4.75
C SER A 104 0.78 -9.09 4.17
N SER A 105 0.10 -10.08 4.75
CA SER A 105 -1.24 -10.50 4.34
C SER A 105 -2.30 -9.48 4.80
N LEU A 106 -2.19 -9.03 6.05
CA LEU A 106 -3.06 -7.99 6.63
C LEU A 106 -2.92 -6.66 5.90
N GLY A 107 -1.69 -6.23 5.58
CA GLY A 107 -1.45 -5.01 4.81
C GLY A 107 -2.05 -5.05 3.41
N THR A 108 -1.94 -6.20 2.73
CA THR A 108 -2.58 -6.42 1.41
C THR A 108 -4.11 -6.33 1.53
N LYS A 109 -4.69 -7.02 2.53
CA LYS A 109 -6.13 -6.99 2.79
C LYS A 109 -6.62 -5.57 3.11
N PHE A 110 -5.90 -4.85 3.97
CA PHE A 110 -6.22 -3.47 4.34
C PHE A 110 -6.33 -2.56 3.11
N GLY A 111 -5.32 -2.58 2.23
CA GLY A 111 -5.29 -1.77 1.03
C GLY A 111 -6.43 -2.10 0.05
N GLN A 112 -6.69 -3.39 -0.17
CA GLN A 112 -7.78 -3.84 -1.06
C GLN A 112 -9.16 -3.47 -0.51
N ASN A 113 -9.35 -3.54 0.81
CA ASN A 113 -10.58 -3.11 1.48
C ASN A 113 -10.85 -1.61 1.30
N VAL A 114 -9.83 -0.75 1.48
CA VAL A 114 -9.96 0.69 1.22
C VAL A 114 -10.27 0.96 -0.25
N LEU A 115 -9.61 0.26 -1.17
CA LEU A 115 -9.87 0.40 -2.60
C LEU A 115 -11.30 -0.01 -2.97
N ALA A 116 -11.83 -1.07 -2.36
CA ALA A 116 -13.21 -1.51 -2.57
C ALA A 116 -14.20 -0.42 -2.15
N ASP A 117 -14.02 0.15 -0.96
CA ASP A 117 -14.86 1.27 -0.48
C ASP A 117 -14.79 2.50 -1.41
N GLU A 118 -13.60 2.83 -1.91
CA GLU A 118 -13.42 3.94 -2.86
C GLU A 118 -14.11 3.68 -4.20
N ARG A 119 -14.01 2.44 -4.72
CA ARG A 119 -14.59 2.04 -6.00
C ARG A 119 -16.11 1.97 -5.92
N ASP A 120 -16.66 1.43 -4.85
CA ASP A 120 -18.08 1.05 -4.79
C ASP A 120 -18.98 2.22 -4.40
N TRP A 121 -18.43 3.26 -3.75
CA TRP A 121 -19.19 4.45 -3.38
C TRP A 121 -19.29 5.49 -4.51
N ALA A 122 -20.49 6.00 -4.73
CA ALA A 122 -20.74 7.20 -5.53
C ALA A 122 -22.00 7.93 -5.04
N LEU A 123 -21.94 9.27 -5.02
CA LEU A 123 -23.10 10.13 -4.85
C LEU A 123 -23.47 10.74 -6.20
N PHE A 124 -24.62 10.33 -6.74
CA PHE A 124 -25.12 10.84 -8.01
C PHE A 124 -25.95 12.10 -7.82
N LEU A 125 -25.58 13.13 -8.56
CA LEU A 125 -26.10 14.48 -8.51
C LEU A 125 -26.67 14.89 -9.88
N ASP A 126 -27.59 15.85 -9.86
CA ASP A 126 -28.16 16.46 -11.06
C ASP A 126 -27.67 17.90 -11.22
N GLU A 127 -27.99 18.57 -12.34
CA GLU A 127 -27.48 19.91 -12.68
C GLU A 127 -27.72 20.95 -11.55
N ALA A 128 -28.84 20.83 -10.83
CA ALA A 128 -29.22 21.72 -9.74
C ALA A 128 -28.30 21.62 -8.50
N ASP A 129 -27.47 20.57 -8.40
CA ASP A 129 -26.59 20.32 -7.27
C ASP A 129 -25.17 20.90 -7.44
N LEU A 130 -24.86 21.48 -8.60
CA LEU A 130 -23.48 21.83 -9.00
C LEU A 130 -23.03 23.25 -8.67
N ALA A 131 -23.77 23.95 -7.79
CA ALA A 131 -23.44 25.31 -7.39
C ALA A 131 -22.00 25.41 -6.84
N GLY A 132 -21.24 26.38 -7.36
CA GLY A 132 -19.83 26.63 -7.01
C GLY A 132 -18.79 25.72 -7.69
N LEU A 133 -19.19 24.63 -8.33
CA LEU A 133 -18.23 23.68 -8.91
C LEU A 133 -17.58 24.25 -10.19
N PRO A 134 -16.25 24.14 -10.34
CA PRO A 134 -15.55 24.53 -11.56
C PRO A 134 -15.80 23.51 -12.69
N ASP A 135 -15.72 23.96 -13.94
CA ASP A 135 -16.05 23.14 -15.12
C ASP A 135 -15.21 21.86 -15.24
N PHE A 136 -13.93 21.92 -14.88
CA PHE A 136 -13.06 20.73 -14.89
C PHE A 136 -13.61 19.63 -13.98
N LEU A 137 -14.17 20.01 -12.83
CA LEU A 137 -14.70 19.06 -11.86
C LEU A 137 -16.05 18.52 -12.33
N LYS A 138 -16.92 19.38 -12.88
CA LYS A 138 -18.18 18.93 -13.49
C LYS A 138 -17.93 17.91 -14.60
N SER A 139 -16.95 18.16 -15.47
CA SER A 139 -16.56 17.24 -16.52
C SER A 139 -16.08 15.89 -15.96
N ALA A 140 -15.20 15.90 -14.95
CA ALA A 140 -14.71 14.67 -14.33
C ALA A 140 -15.83 13.88 -13.62
N MET A 141 -16.76 14.57 -12.95
CA MET A 141 -17.90 13.95 -12.30
C MET A 141 -18.90 13.37 -13.32
N ALA A 142 -19.11 14.02 -14.46
CA ALA A 142 -19.95 13.50 -15.54
C ALA A 142 -19.36 12.23 -16.15
N GLU A 143 -18.06 12.21 -16.43
CA GLU A 143 -17.36 11.01 -16.91
C GLU A 143 -17.45 9.86 -15.89
N ALA A 144 -17.24 10.15 -14.60
CA ALA A 144 -17.39 9.18 -13.53
C ALA A 144 -18.81 8.62 -13.43
N ALA A 145 -19.85 9.42 -13.70
CA ALA A 145 -21.23 8.96 -13.74
C ALA A 145 -21.49 8.07 -14.97
N GLU A 146 -20.99 8.45 -16.15
CA GLU A 146 -21.15 7.67 -17.38
C GLU A 146 -20.47 6.30 -17.28
N MET A 147 -19.25 6.22 -16.72
CA MET A 147 -18.57 4.95 -16.45
C MET A 147 -19.36 4.03 -15.50
N ARG A 148 -20.25 4.61 -14.69
CA ARG A 148 -21.15 3.90 -13.77
C ARG A 148 -22.56 3.71 -14.33
N GLY A 149 -22.75 3.93 -15.64
CA GLY A 149 -24.04 3.76 -16.32
C GLY A 149 -25.09 4.83 -16.00
N GLN A 150 -24.69 5.96 -15.41
CA GLN A 150 -25.57 7.07 -15.03
C GLN A 150 -25.36 8.29 -15.95
N LYS A 151 -25.45 8.06 -17.26
CA LYS A 151 -25.23 9.10 -18.27
C LYS A 151 -26.19 10.28 -18.08
N GLY A 152 -25.66 11.51 -18.20
CA GLY A 152 -26.41 12.75 -18.00
C GLY A 152 -26.51 13.21 -16.55
N ARG A 153 -25.89 12.48 -15.61
CA ARG A 153 -25.75 12.84 -14.20
C ARG A 153 -24.28 13.11 -13.87
N TYR A 154 -24.02 13.48 -12.61
CA TYR A 154 -22.68 13.75 -12.11
C TYR A 154 -22.40 12.87 -10.89
N ALA A 155 -21.24 12.23 -10.82
CA ALA A 155 -20.88 11.36 -9.70
C ALA A 155 -19.76 11.98 -8.87
N VAL A 156 -20.05 12.31 -7.61
CA VAL A 156 -19.00 12.48 -6.61
C VAL A 156 -18.52 11.09 -6.22
N THR A 157 -17.23 10.84 -6.32
CA THR A 157 -16.58 9.59 -5.87
C THR A 157 -15.63 9.89 -4.70
N LEU A 158 -15.06 8.84 -4.12
CA LEU A 158 -14.06 8.99 -3.06
C LEU A 158 -12.62 9.09 -3.59
N SER A 159 -12.42 9.16 -4.92
CA SER A 159 -11.10 9.46 -5.46
C SER A 159 -10.70 10.87 -5.06
N ARG A 160 -9.44 11.06 -4.63
CA ARG A 160 -8.96 12.38 -4.17
C ARG A 160 -9.15 13.47 -5.24
N SER A 161 -9.00 13.11 -6.52
CA SER A 161 -9.19 14.02 -7.66
C SER A 161 -10.60 14.59 -7.80
N ILE A 162 -11.62 13.95 -7.21
CA ILE A 162 -13.01 14.44 -7.20
C ILE A 162 -13.40 14.93 -5.81
N TYR A 163 -13.13 14.15 -4.76
CA TYR A 163 -13.54 14.46 -3.40
C TYR A 163 -12.96 15.78 -2.87
N GLU A 164 -11.65 16.02 -3.05
CA GLU A 164 -10.99 17.22 -2.52
C GLU A 164 -11.51 18.50 -3.19
N PRO A 165 -11.55 18.62 -4.54
CA PRO A 165 -12.11 19.81 -5.17
C PRO A 165 -13.62 19.93 -4.95
N PHE A 166 -14.39 18.83 -4.87
CA PHE A 166 -15.81 18.90 -4.52
C PHE A 166 -16.01 19.50 -3.12
N SER A 167 -15.23 19.05 -2.14
CA SER A 167 -15.26 19.57 -0.76
C SER A 167 -14.78 21.03 -0.68
N THR A 168 -13.91 21.45 -1.60
CA THR A 168 -13.37 22.80 -1.66
C THR A 168 -14.35 23.80 -2.28
N PHE A 169 -14.96 23.43 -3.42
CA PHE A 169 -15.71 24.38 -4.26
C PHE A 169 -17.23 24.28 -4.16
N SER A 170 -17.78 23.12 -3.79
CA SER A 170 -19.24 22.97 -3.72
C SER A 170 -19.83 23.96 -2.74
N GLU A 171 -20.87 24.70 -3.14
CA GLU A 171 -21.63 25.57 -2.22
C GLU A 171 -22.60 24.75 -1.34
N ARG A 172 -22.93 23.51 -1.75
CA ARG A 172 -23.89 22.63 -1.08
C ARG A 172 -23.33 21.95 0.16
N ARG A 173 -23.48 22.60 1.32
CA ARG A 173 -23.01 22.08 2.62
C ARG A 173 -23.52 20.67 2.93
N ASP A 174 -24.78 20.42 2.63
CA ASP A 174 -25.43 19.12 2.81
C ASP A 174 -24.73 18.01 2.00
N LEU A 175 -24.39 18.28 0.74
CA LEU A 175 -23.69 17.31 -0.10
C LEU A 175 -22.22 17.14 0.31
N ARG A 176 -21.54 18.23 0.72
CA ARG A 176 -20.19 18.14 1.30
C ARG A 176 -20.17 17.27 2.56
N GLU A 177 -21.18 17.37 3.41
CA GLU A 177 -21.28 16.56 4.62
C GLU A 177 -21.43 15.06 4.30
N ILE A 178 -22.27 14.72 3.31
CA ILE A 178 -22.41 13.33 2.83
C ILE A 178 -21.08 12.79 2.31
N ALA A 179 -20.41 13.55 1.43
CA ALA A 179 -19.13 13.15 0.87
C ALA A 179 -18.03 13.01 1.95
N PHE A 180 -17.96 13.95 2.89
CA PHE A 180 -17.00 13.91 4.00
C PHE A 180 -17.18 12.65 4.85
N LYS A 181 -18.41 12.37 5.28
CA LYS A 181 -18.72 11.17 6.08
C LYS A 181 -18.29 9.89 5.35
N ALA A 182 -18.60 9.78 4.07
CA ALA A 182 -18.18 8.64 3.26
C ALA A 182 -16.64 8.53 3.18
N PHE A 183 -15.96 9.66 2.95
CA PHE A 183 -14.50 9.68 2.77
C PHE A 183 -13.74 9.29 4.05
N THR A 184 -14.22 9.75 5.21
CA THR A 184 -13.60 9.44 6.51
C THR A 184 -13.90 8.04 7.01
N MET A 185 -14.99 7.41 6.54
CA MET A 185 -15.41 6.08 6.96
C MET A 185 -14.85 4.94 6.09
N ARG A 186 -14.01 5.24 5.08
CA ARG A 186 -13.38 4.20 4.24
C ARG A 186 -12.59 3.21 5.10
N GLY A 187 -12.88 1.92 4.95
CA GLY A 187 -12.35 0.85 5.77
C GLY A 187 -13.02 0.72 7.14
N GLN A 188 -14.12 1.43 7.42
CA GLN A 188 -14.84 1.37 8.69
C GLN A 188 -16.37 1.37 8.49
N ASN A 189 -16.85 0.96 7.31
CA ASN A 189 -18.27 0.96 6.95
C ASN A 189 -19.03 -0.29 7.41
N GLY A 190 -18.42 -1.19 8.18
CA GLY A 190 -18.94 -2.54 8.39
C GLY A 190 -18.83 -3.41 7.13
N GLY A 191 -19.29 -4.66 7.24
CA GLY A 191 -19.33 -5.58 6.09
C GLY A 191 -17.96 -6.11 5.67
N ALA A 192 -17.82 -6.46 4.38
CA ALA A 192 -16.68 -7.22 3.88
C ALA A 192 -15.37 -6.42 3.78
N SER A 193 -15.46 -5.10 3.62
CA SER A 193 -14.35 -4.17 3.50
C SER A 193 -13.99 -3.46 4.81
N ASP A 194 -14.55 -3.88 5.94
CA ASP A 194 -14.20 -3.32 7.25
C ASP A 194 -12.77 -3.74 7.67
N ASN A 195 -11.96 -2.75 8.06
CA ASN A 195 -10.58 -2.91 8.49
C ASN A 195 -10.40 -2.84 10.01
N THR A 196 -11.47 -2.74 10.81
CA THR A 196 -11.39 -2.71 12.27
C THR A 196 -10.72 -3.96 12.82
N ASP A 197 -11.11 -5.14 12.34
CA ASP A 197 -10.46 -6.40 12.73
C ASP A 197 -9.03 -6.48 12.16
N VAL A 198 -8.82 -6.03 10.93
CA VAL A 198 -7.48 -6.01 10.28
C VAL A 198 -6.48 -5.11 11.02
N LEU A 199 -6.95 -4.03 11.66
CA LEU A 199 -6.12 -3.12 12.46
C LEU A 199 -5.89 -3.63 13.89
N ARG A 200 -6.84 -4.40 14.44
CA ARG A 200 -6.73 -4.98 15.78
C ARG A 200 -5.74 -6.14 15.79
N ASP A 201 -5.80 -6.96 14.75
CA ASP A 201 -5.00 -8.17 14.56
C ASP A 201 -3.56 -7.80 14.14
#